data_AF-A0A3M1YVS5-F1
#
_entry.id   AF-A0A3M1YVS5-F1
#
_cell.length_a   1.000
_cell.length_b   1.000
_cell.length_c   1.000
_cell.angle_alpha   90.00
_cell.angle_beta   90.00
_cell.angle_gamma   90.00
#
_symmetry.space_group_name_H-M   'P 1'
#
loop_
_entity.id
_entity.type
_entity.pdbx_description
1 polymer ?
#
loop_
_entity_poly.entity_id
_entity_poly.type
_entity_poly.pdbx_seq_one_letter_code
_entity_poly.pdbx_strand_id
1 'polypeptide(L)'
;YQQAINELYQHNDTHKSNIKDKGFQYLLVEDIIFYQRPLKSQKGNIGGCQYEKRSYWKTVYNPETKEEKKEFVKDVPIRATSKSNPVFQEFRLWHWLKNLKIYQKEKEVNGKLKVDVDVTDELLPDEDAWVELFNYLTTKKEIDLAGFLKYFSDKKLIPKRKKEGFTYRWNYPEDKKYPMYETRNGILSRLKKVEGLENPDKFLTPEIEKHLWHIIYSISDAGEFEKALGKFASKYGLNKESFVQNFKKIPPYKSDYASYSEKAIKKLLPLMRMGKYWSKENIHPQTLERIEKIINGEVDENIQNRTREKAIHLNNINDFKGLPLWLASYVVYDRHSESGDIQRWESPDDIDKYLSEFKQHSLRNPIVEKVVLETLRTVRDIWKKYGEGKEGFFDEIHVE
;
A
#
# COMPACT_ATOMS: atom_id res chain seq x y z
N TYR A 1 -11.85 -16.06 -45.98
CA TYR A 1 -11.29 -15.55 -44.70
C TYR A 1 -12.21 -14.50 -44.08
N GLN A 2 -12.35 -13.32 -44.68
CA GLN A 2 -13.17 -12.22 -44.13
C GLN A 2 -14.64 -12.62 -43.86
N GLN A 3 -15.26 -13.39 -44.75
CA GLN A 3 -16.60 -13.95 -44.51
C GLN A 3 -16.67 -14.79 -43.24
N ALA A 4 -15.68 -15.66 -42.98
CA ALA A 4 -15.63 -16.50 -41.80
C ALA A 4 -15.48 -15.68 -40.50
N ILE A 5 -14.66 -14.63 -40.52
CA ILE A 5 -14.47 -13.74 -39.36
C ILE A 5 -15.77 -12.97 -39.05
N ASN A 6 -16.48 -12.50 -40.08
CA ASN A 6 -17.76 -11.80 -39.93
C ASN A 6 -18.84 -12.71 -39.33
N GLU A 7 -18.85 -13.98 -39.74
CA GLU A 7 -19.82 -14.96 -39.23
C GLU A 7 -19.49 -15.43 -37.81
N LEU A 8 -18.21 -15.65 -37.49
CA LEU A 8 -17.80 -16.11 -36.15
C LEU A 8 -17.91 -15.01 -35.08
N TYR A 9 -17.68 -13.75 -35.44
CA TYR A 9 -17.61 -12.64 -34.49
C TYR A 9 -18.64 -11.54 -34.81
N GLN A 10 -19.90 -11.92 -35.02
CA GLN A 10 -20.98 -11.03 -35.46
C GLN A 10 -21.02 -9.71 -34.66
N HIS A 11 -20.89 -9.78 -33.33
CA HIS A 11 -21.01 -8.64 -32.42
C HIS A 11 -19.68 -8.06 -31.89
N ASN A 12 -18.52 -8.54 -32.37
CA ASN A 12 -17.22 -8.11 -31.85
C ASN A 12 -16.36 -7.45 -32.94
N ASP A 13 -16.77 -6.25 -33.35
CA ASP A 13 -16.12 -5.47 -34.42
C ASP A 13 -14.63 -5.17 -34.13
N THR A 14 -14.29 -4.99 -32.86
CA THR A 14 -12.90 -4.78 -32.44
C THR A 14 -12.04 -6.01 -32.72
N HIS A 15 -12.52 -7.20 -32.35
CA HIS A 15 -11.79 -8.44 -32.63
C HIS A 15 -11.71 -8.72 -34.14
N LYS A 16 -12.81 -8.52 -34.88
CA LYS A 16 -12.83 -8.63 -36.35
C LYS A 16 -11.75 -7.75 -36.99
N SER A 17 -11.62 -6.51 -36.52
CA SER A 17 -10.60 -5.57 -37.02
C SER A 17 -9.18 -6.02 -36.70
N ASN A 18 -8.95 -6.57 -35.50
CA ASN A 18 -7.63 -7.02 -35.05
C ASN A 18 -7.07 -8.21 -35.85
N ILE A 19 -7.94 -9.06 -36.39
CA ILE A 19 -7.52 -10.29 -37.10
C ILE A 19 -7.75 -10.22 -38.62
N LYS A 20 -8.33 -9.13 -39.14
CA LYS A 20 -8.75 -8.99 -40.55
C LYS A 20 -7.68 -9.35 -41.59
N ASP A 21 -6.41 -9.12 -41.26
CA ASP A 21 -5.29 -9.30 -42.19
C ASP A 21 -4.36 -10.47 -41.79
N LYS A 22 -4.72 -11.28 -40.79
CA LYS A 22 -3.87 -12.36 -40.27
C LYS A 22 -3.99 -13.72 -40.98
N GLY A 23 -5.06 -13.92 -41.76
CA GLY A 23 -5.29 -15.13 -42.57
C GLY A 23 -5.81 -16.35 -41.80
N PHE A 24 -6.19 -17.39 -42.55
CA PHE A 24 -6.85 -18.60 -42.01
C PHE A 24 -5.97 -19.39 -41.04
N GLN A 25 -4.66 -19.44 -41.27
CA GLN A 25 -3.74 -20.16 -40.39
C GLN A 25 -3.78 -19.56 -38.98
N TYR A 26 -3.70 -18.23 -38.86
CA TYR A 26 -3.84 -17.56 -37.56
C TYR A 26 -5.21 -17.80 -36.94
N LEU A 27 -6.30 -17.64 -37.71
CA LEU A 27 -7.67 -17.82 -37.19
C LEU A 27 -7.88 -19.23 -36.63
N LEU A 28 -7.49 -20.27 -37.36
CA LEU A 28 -7.69 -21.65 -36.91
C LEU A 28 -6.76 -21.99 -35.74
N VAL A 29 -5.47 -21.66 -35.85
CA VAL A 29 -4.45 -22.10 -34.90
C VAL A 29 -4.43 -21.22 -33.66
N GLU A 30 -4.24 -19.92 -33.81
CA GLU A 30 -4.04 -18.98 -32.68
C GLU A 30 -5.36 -18.48 -32.07
N ASP A 31 -6.40 -18.29 -32.89
CA ASP A 31 -7.64 -17.62 -32.47
C ASP A 31 -8.78 -18.60 -32.11
N ILE A 32 -8.69 -19.87 -32.52
CA ILE A 32 -9.66 -20.92 -32.21
C ILE A 32 -9.04 -22.04 -31.39
N ILE A 33 -8.02 -22.73 -31.91
CA ILE A 33 -7.46 -23.94 -31.27
C ILE A 33 -6.68 -23.57 -30.00
N PHE A 34 -5.78 -22.59 -30.09
CA PHE A 34 -4.92 -22.18 -28.97
C PHE A 34 -5.42 -20.95 -28.22
N TYR A 35 -6.55 -20.36 -28.63
CA TYR A 35 -7.10 -19.22 -27.93
C TYR A 35 -7.47 -19.59 -26.49
N GLN A 36 -6.94 -18.82 -25.55
CA GLN A 36 -7.31 -18.89 -24.15
C GLN A 36 -7.79 -17.51 -23.72
N ARG A 37 -8.97 -17.45 -23.10
CA ARG A 37 -9.46 -16.19 -22.56
C ARG A 37 -8.50 -15.72 -21.47
N PRO A 38 -8.06 -14.45 -21.49
CA PRO A 38 -7.28 -13.91 -20.39
C PRO A 38 -8.11 -13.97 -19.11
N LEU A 39 -7.44 -14.18 -17.98
CA LEU A 39 -8.08 -14.18 -16.68
C LEU A 39 -8.90 -12.89 -16.51
N LYS A 40 -10.14 -13.03 -16.01
CA LYS A 40 -10.99 -11.88 -15.73
C LYS A 40 -10.29 -10.98 -14.71
N SER A 41 -10.23 -9.69 -15.01
CA SER A 41 -9.64 -8.68 -14.12
C SER A 41 -10.29 -8.74 -12.73
N GLN A 42 -9.47 -9.02 -11.71
CA GLN A 42 -9.89 -9.05 -10.30
C GLN A 42 -9.67 -7.71 -9.60
N LYS A 43 -9.48 -6.60 -10.35
CA LYS A 43 -9.24 -5.25 -9.78
C LYS A 43 -10.37 -4.78 -8.85
N GLY A 44 -11.59 -5.31 -9.02
CA GLY A 44 -12.73 -5.04 -8.13
C GLY A 44 -12.58 -5.61 -6.72
N ASN A 45 -11.72 -6.61 -6.52
CA ASN A 45 -11.49 -7.29 -5.24
C ASN A 45 -10.40 -6.63 -4.39
N ILE A 46 -9.72 -5.61 -4.92
CA ILE A 46 -8.68 -4.87 -4.18
C ILE A 46 -9.31 -4.17 -2.99
N GLY A 47 -8.74 -4.31 -1.79
CA GLY A 47 -9.24 -3.65 -0.59
C GLY A 47 -9.34 -2.12 -0.74
N GLY A 48 -10.30 -1.53 -0.04
CA GLY A 48 -10.43 -0.08 0.09
C GLY A 48 -9.48 0.47 1.16
N CYS A 49 -9.05 1.72 0.99
CA CYS A 49 -8.33 2.45 2.03
C CYS A 49 -9.30 2.93 3.11
N GLN A 50 -8.93 2.75 4.38
CA GLN A 50 -9.76 3.16 5.52
C GLN A 50 -9.94 4.68 5.66
N TYR A 51 -8.99 5.47 5.15
CA TYR A 51 -8.98 6.93 5.31
C TYR A 51 -9.59 7.68 4.14
N GLU A 52 -9.22 7.31 2.92
CA GLU A 52 -9.55 8.09 1.73
C GLU A 52 -10.75 7.49 1.01
N LYS A 53 -11.83 8.27 0.92
CA LYS A 53 -13.06 7.95 0.19
C LYS A 53 -13.26 8.92 -0.99
N ARG A 54 -14.09 8.54 -1.96
CA ARG A 54 -14.49 9.39 -3.09
C ARG A 54 -15.96 9.21 -3.42
N SER A 55 -16.58 10.27 -3.90
CA SER A 55 -17.97 10.26 -4.38
C SER A 55 -18.01 10.62 -5.85
N TYR A 56 -18.81 9.91 -6.65
CA TYR A 56 -18.91 10.14 -8.09
C TYR A 56 -20.23 9.66 -8.67
N TRP A 57 -20.61 10.23 -9.81
CA TRP A 57 -21.75 9.77 -10.59
C TRP A 57 -21.36 8.55 -11.44
N LYS A 58 -22.17 7.50 -11.39
CA LYS A 58 -21.99 6.27 -12.14
C LYS A 58 -23.23 6.02 -13.01
N THR A 59 -23.03 5.71 -14.28
CA THR A 59 -24.11 5.18 -15.12
C THR A 59 -24.20 3.67 -14.92
N VAL A 60 -25.39 3.19 -14.57
CA VAL A 60 -25.70 1.78 -14.41
C VAL A 60 -26.66 1.39 -15.54
N TYR A 61 -26.24 0.42 -16.34
CA TYR A 61 -27.07 -0.19 -17.36
C TYR A 61 -27.86 -1.34 -16.75
N ASN A 62 -29.19 -1.31 -16.89
CA ASN A 62 -30.02 -2.43 -16.52
C ASN A 62 -30.21 -3.36 -17.74
N PRO A 63 -29.68 -4.61 -17.72
CA PRO A 63 -29.82 -5.54 -18.84
C PRO A 63 -31.27 -5.92 -19.16
N GLU A 64 -32.15 -5.89 -18.16
CA GLU A 64 -33.55 -6.29 -18.30
C GLU A 64 -34.40 -5.18 -18.91
N THR A 65 -34.23 -3.93 -18.44
CA THR A 65 -34.99 -2.79 -18.96
C THR A 65 -34.32 -2.07 -20.14
N LYS A 66 -33.05 -2.41 -20.44
CA LYS A 66 -32.19 -1.73 -21.43
C LYS A 66 -32.01 -0.23 -21.20
N GLU A 67 -32.29 0.25 -19.99
CA GLU A 67 -32.18 1.67 -19.62
C GLU A 67 -30.86 1.97 -18.92
N GLU A 68 -30.35 3.18 -19.15
CA GLU A 68 -29.21 3.74 -18.44
C GLU A 68 -29.68 4.70 -17.34
N LYS A 69 -29.36 4.39 -16.09
CA LYS A 69 -29.66 5.26 -14.95
C LYS A 69 -28.36 5.85 -14.39
N LYS A 70 -28.34 7.15 -14.14
CA LYS A 70 -27.27 7.79 -13.37
C LYS A 70 -27.56 7.66 -11.89
N GLU A 71 -26.60 7.12 -11.16
CA GLU A 71 -26.63 6.94 -9.72
C GLU A 71 -25.47 7.71 -9.09
N PHE A 72 -25.74 8.48 -8.04
CA PHE A 72 -24.69 9.11 -7.25
C PHE A 72 -24.18 8.11 -6.22
N VAL A 73 -22.91 7.73 -6.33
CA VAL A 73 -22.27 6.84 -5.36
C VAL A 73 -21.42 7.68 -4.42
N LYS A 74 -21.80 7.70 -3.14
CA LYS A 74 -21.10 8.45 -2.10
C LYS A 74 -20.08 7.56 -1.39
N ASP A 75 -18.99 8.18 -0.92
CA ASP A 75 -18.10 7.62 0.11
C ASP A 75 -17.45 6.26 -0.23
N VAL A 76 -17.20 6.02 -1.53
CA VAL A 76 -16.51 4.81 -1.99
C VAL A 76 -15.04 4.86 -1.57
N PRO A 77 -14.52 3.86 -0.83
CA PRO A 77 -13.12 3.80 -0.49
C PRO A 77 -12.22 3.83 -1.73
N ILE A 78 -11.19 4.68 -1.72
CA ILE A 78 -10.14 4.65 -2.73
C ILE A 78 -9.37 3.35 -2.57
N ARG A 79 -9.13 2.63 -3.67
CA ARG A 79 -8.45 1.33 -3.64
C ARG A 79 -7.04 1.44 -3.06
N ALA A 80 -6.64 0.41 -2.35
CA ALA A 80 -5.29 0.28 -1.83
C ALA A 80 -4.25 0.26 -2.95
N THR A 81 -3.07 0.79 -2.67
CA THR A 81 -1.96 0.82 -3.62
C THR A 81 -1.26 -0.54 -3.68
N SER A 82 -0.59 -0.83 -4.80
CA SER A 82 0.23 -2.04 -4.95
C SER A 82 1.47 -1.97 -4.04
N LYS A 83 1.91 -3.12 -3.51
CA LYS A 83 3.16 -3.21 -2.74
C LYS A 83 4.41 -2.91 -3.57
N SER A 84 4.33 -3.00 -4.90
CA SER A 84 5.43 -2.62 -5.80
C SER A 84 5.51 -1.12 -6.06
N ASN A 85 4.51 -0.33 -5.65
CA ASN A 85 4.52 1.12 -5.88
C ASN A 85 5.70 1.77 -5.14
N PRO A 86 6.55 2.56 -5.81
CA PRO A 86 7.72 3.21 -5.19
C PRO A 86 7.36 4.02 -3.93
N VAL A 87 6.25 4.76 -3.97
CA VAL A 87 5.76 5.57 -2.84
C VAL A 87 5.40 4.68 -1.64
N PHE A 88 4.87 3.48 -1.89
CA PHE A 88 4.58 2.53 -0.82
C PHE A 88 5.85 1.87 -0.27
N GLN A 89 6.85 1.58 -1.11
CA GLN A 89 8.12 1.01 -0.64
C GLN A 89 8.85 1.98 0.30
N GLU A 90 8.82 3.28 -0.03
CA GLU A 90 9.32 4.33 0.85
C GLU A 90 8.57 4.38 2.18
N PHE A 91 7.25 4.46 2.12
CA PHE A 91 6.39 4.44 3.31
C PHE A 91 6.63 3.23 4.20
N ARG A 92 6.71 2.04 3.61
CA ARG A 92 6.99 0.78 4.32
C ARG A 92 8.35 0.82 5.00
N LEU A 93 9.37 1.39 4.35
CA LEU A 93 10.71 1.46 4.93
C LEU A 93 10.77 2.44 6.09
N TRP A 94 10.18 3.64 5.98
CA TRP A 94 10.09 4.57 7.11
C TRP A 94 9.34 3.96 8.29
N HIS A 95 8.22 3.28 8.03
CA HIS A 95 7.49 2.55 9.06
C HIS A 95 8.34 1.46 9.73
N TRP A 96 9.09 0.69 8.94
CA TRP A 96 9.98 -0.36 9.44
C TRP A 96 11.14 0.21 10.26
N LEU A 97 11.75 1.31 9.82
CA LEU A 97 12.83 1.98 10.55
C LEU A 97 12.35 2.56 11.86
N LYS A 98 11.19 3.22 11.87
CA LYS A 98 10.69 3.85 13.10
C LYS A 98 10.39 2.85 14.21
N ASN A 99 10.05 1.61 13.84
CA ASN A 99 9.80 0.51 14.77
C ASN A 99 11.04 -0.35 15.04
N LEU A 100 12.18 -0.04 14.44
CA LEU A 100 13.43 -0.79 14.61
C LEU A 100 13.97 -0.58 16.03
N LYS A 101 14.31 -1.69 16.69
CA LYS A 101 15.13 -1.72 17.89
C LYS A 101 16.29 -2.69 17.70
N ILE A 102 17.47 -2.32 18.18
CA ILE A 102 18.70 -3.10 18.10
C ILE A 102 19.11 -3.48 19.52
N TYR A 103 19.24 -4.77 19.78
CA TYR A 103 19.63 -5.33 21.07
C TYR A 103 21.02 -5.93 21.01
N GLN A 104 21.81 -5.66 22.03
CA GLN A 104 23.02 -6.43 22.33
C GLN A 104 22.62 -7.59 23.24
N LYS A 105 22.91 -8.83 22.81
CA LYS A 105 22.47 -10.05 23.52
C LYS A 105 23.02 -10.11 24.94
N GLU A 106 24.27 -9.72 25.14
CA GLU A 106 24.90 -9.66 26.46
C GLU A 106 25.72 -8.38 26.57
N LYS A 107 25.45 -7.59 27.61
CA LYS A 107 26.18 -6.35 27.91
C LYS A 107 26.33 -6.19 29.42
N GLU A 108 27.52 -5.84 29.87
CA GLU A 108 27.76 -5.49 31.27
C GLU A 108 27.30 -4.05 31.53
N VAL A 109 26.33 -3.88 32.43
CA VAL A 109 25.78 -2.58 32.82
C VAL A 109 25.85 -2.48 34.35
N ASN A 110 26.66 -1.54 34.85
CA ASN A 110 26.89 -1.32 36.29
C ASN A 110 27.39 -2.58 37.02
N GLY A 111 28.34 -3.31 36.43
CA GLY A 111 28.93 -4.52 37.02
C GLY A 111 28.02 -5.76 37.01
N LYS A 112 26.87 -5.71 36.32
CA LYS A 112 25.95 -6.83 36.14
C LYS A 112 25.77 -7.15 34.67
N LEU A 113 25.87 -8.43 34.32
CA LEU A 113 25.58 -8.91 32.98
C LEU A 113 24.08 -8.85 32.73
N LYS A 114 23.66 -7.98 31.80
CA LYS A 114 22.28 -7.87 31.33
C LYS A 114 22.16 -8.48 29.95
N VAL A 115 21.03 -9.13 29.72
CA VAL A 115 20.67 -9.74 28.44
C VAL A 115 19.74 -8.80 27.68
N ASP A 116 19.87 -8.77 26.35
CA ASP A 116 19.02 -7.99 25.43
C ASP A 116 18.91 -6.51 25.79
N VAL A 117 20.06 -5.85 25.91
CA VAL A 117 20.11 -4.41 26.16
C VAL A 117 19.83 -3.64 24.87
N ASP A 118 18.81 -2.77 24.87
CA ASP A 118 18.52 -1.87 23.74
C ASP A 118 19.68 -0.87 23.58
N VAL A 119 20.36 -0.96 22.45
CA VAL A 119 21.50 -0.12 22.05
C VAL A 119 21.18 0.70 20.80
N THR A 120 19.89 0.84 20.46
CA THR A 120 19.46 1.55 19.25
C THR A 120 20.02 2.97 19.22
N ASP A 121 19.89 3.71 20.32
CA ASP A 121 20.31 5.11 20.40
C ASP A 121 21.85 5.25 20.45
N GLU A 122 22.58 4.18 20.82
CA GLU A 122 24.05 4.15 20.73
C GLU A 122 24.52 4.01 19.27
N LEU A 123 23.77 3.25 18.47
CA LEU A 123 24.11 2.97 17.07
C LEU A 123 23.49 3.96 16.07
N LEU A 124 22.39 4.59 16.45
CA LEU A 124 21.62 5.55 15.66
C LEU A 124 21.29 6.78 16.54
N PRO A 125 22.30 7.56 16.95
CA PRO A 125 22.15 8.62 17.95
C PRO A 125 21.40 9.86 17.43
N ASP A 126 21.45 10.10 16.13
CA ASP A 126 20.92 11.31 15.52
C ASP A 126 20.18 11.02 14.20
N GLU A 127 19.49 12.05 13.72
CA GLU A 127 18.69 12.01 12.51
C GLU A 127 19.53 11.65 11.25
N ASP A 128 20.78 12.07 11.19
CA ASP A 128 21.67 11.78 10.06
C ASP A 128 22.02 10.29 10.01
N ALA A 129 22.29 9.66 11.15
CA ALA A 129 22.52 8.22 11.25
C ALA A 129 21.30 7.41 10.75
N TRP A 130 20.08 7.83 11.12
CA TRP A 130 18.84 7.22 10.62
C TRP A 130 18.67 7.39 9.11
N VAL A 131 18.96 8.58 8.58
CA VAL A 131 18.88 8.88 7.14
C VAL A 131 19.94 8.09 6.35
N GLU A 132 21.15 7.92 6.89
CA GLU A 132 22.18 7.08 6.28
C GLU A 132 21.78 5.60 6.22
N LEU A 133 21.19 5.08 7.29
CA LEU A 133 20.67 3.71 7.30
C LEU A 133 19.53 3.57 6.28
N PHE A 134 18.61 4.53 6.23
CA PHE A 134 17.55 4.57 5.21
C PHE A 134 18.15 4.53 3.80
N ASN A 135 19.11 5.40 3.49
CA ASN A 135 19.79 5.43 2.19
C ASN A 135 20.39 4.06 1.84
N TYR A 136 21.09 3.43 2.78
CA TYR A 136 21.65 2.10 2.60
C TYR A 136 20.57 1.05 2.28
N LEU A 137 19.49 1.02 3.04
CA LEU A 137 18.40 0.05 2.86
C LEU A 137 17.66 0.25 1.53
N THR A 138 17.57 1.47 1.00
CA THR A 138 16.99 1.73 -0.33
C THR A 138 17.78 1.08 -1.47
N THR A 139 19.06 0.75 -1.26
CA THR A 139 19.89 0.04 -2.25
C THR A 139 19.60 -1.47 -2.28
N LYS A 140 18.95 -2.00 -1.23
CA LYS A 140 18.70 -3.43 -1.06
C LYS A 140 17.32 -3.80 -1.57
N LYS A 141 17.23 -4.98 -2.20
CA LYS A 141 15.95 -5.61 -2.55
C LYS A 141 15.23 -6.10 -1.28
N GLU A 142 15.95 -6.83 -0.46
CA GLU A 142 15.51 -7.44 0.80
C GLU A 142 16.71 -7.48 1.76
N ILE A 143 16.44 -7.66 3.05
CA ILE A 143 17.49 -7.77 4.07
C ILE A 143 17.12 -8.82 5.11
N ASP A 144 18.11 -9.57 5.58
CA ASP A 144 18.07 -10.46 6.74
C ASP A 144 18.92 -9.88 7.87
N LEU A 145 18.90 -10.53 9.04
CA LEU A 145 19.68 -10.08 10.19
C LEU A 145 21.17 -9.96 9.87
N ALA A 146 21.73 -10.92 9.13
CA ALA A 146 23.15 -10.93 8.76
C ALA A 146 23.54 -9.72 7.90
N GLY A 147 22.74 -9.42 6.86
CA GLY A 147 22.92 -8.27 6.00
C GLY A 147 22.71 -6.93 6.71
N PHE A 148 21.77 -6.89 7.65
CA PHE A 148 21.53 -5.72 8.49
C PHE A 148 22.71 -5.44 9.43
N LEU A 149 23.17 -6.43 10.19
CA LEU A 149 24.33 -6.28 11.06
C LEU A 149 25.62 -6.00 10.29
N LYS A 150 25.73 -6.49 9.05
CA LYS A 150 26.87 -6.19 8.19
C LYS A 150 27.05 -4.69 8.00
N TYR A 151 25.97 -3.92 7.82
CA TYR A 151 26.04 -2.45 7.72
C TYR A 151 26.77 -1.80 8.90
N PHE A 152 26.39 -2.16 10.14
CA PHE A 152 27.03 -1.63 11.34
C PHE A 152 28.46 -2.14 11.51
N SER A 153 28.73 -3.39 11.14
CA SER A 153 30.07 -3.97 11.23
C SER A 153 31.06 -3.37 10.22
N ASP A 154 30.60 -3.05 9.00
CA ASP A 154 31.40 -2.40 7.96
C ASP A 154 31.77 -0.97 8.40
N LYS A 155 30.87 -0.32 9.15
CA LYS A 155 31.12 0.97 9.82
C LYS A 155 31.92 0.88 11.12
N LYS A 156 32.34 -0.32 11.54
CA LYS A 156 33.06 -0.60 12.79
C LYS A 156 32.31 -0.18 14.07
N LEU A 157 30.97 -0.07 13.99
CA LEU A 157 30.12 0.25 15.15
C LEU A 157 29.85 -0.97 16.02
N ILE A 158 29.85 -2.16 15.41
CA ILE A 158 29.73 -3.44 16.11
C ILE A 158 30.83 -4.41 15.67
N PRO A 159 31.23 -5.37 16.52
CA PRO A 159 32.12 -6.46 16.12
C PRO A 159 31.53 -7.29 14.98
N LYS A 160 32.41 -7.83 14.15
CA LYS A 160 32.04 -8.82 13.12
C LYS A 160 31.50 -10.10 13.79
N ARG A 161 30.72 -10.87 13.02
CA ARG A 161 30.17 -12.16 13.45
C ARG A 161 31.26 -13.05 14.06
N LYS A 162 31.02 -13.56 15.27
CA LYS A 162 31.86 -14.55 15.95
C LYS A 162 31.49 -15.97 15.51
N LYS A 163 32.36 -16.95 15.78
CA LYS A 163 32.08 -18.38 15.51
C LYS A 163 30.79 -18.86 16.21
N GLU A 164 30.51 -18.34 17.40
CA GLU A 164 29.34 -18.66 18.23
C GLU A 164 28.05 -17.98 17.76
N GLY A 165 28.12 -17.05 16.80
CA GLY A 165 26.95 -16.36 16.26
C GLY A 165 27.04 -14.84 16.27
N PHE A 166 25.89 -14.19 16.14
CA PHE A 166 25.75 -12.74 16.25
C PHE A 166 25.54 -12.31 17.70
N THR A 167 26.30 -11.33 18.16
CA THR A 167 26.18 -10.72 19.49
C THR A 167 25.08 -9.65 19.57
N TYR A 168 24.55 -9.25 18.40
CA TYR A 168 23.47 -8.28 18.27
C TYR A 168 22.31 -8.90 17.52
N ARG A 169 21.10 -8.41 17.77
CA ARG A 169 19.88 -8.75 17.05
C ARG A 169 18.97 -7.54 16.93
N TRP A 170 17.99 -7.60 16.04
CA TRP A 170 16.90 -6.62 16.01
C TRP A 170 15.68 -7.14 16.80
N ASN A 171 14.65 -6.30 16.97
CA ASN A 171 13.34 -6.71 17.53
C ASN A 171 12.51 -7.58 16.57
N TYR A 172 12.86 -7.66 15.30
CA TYR A 172 12.15 -8.45 14.32
C TYR A 172 12.53 -9.94 14.40
N PRO A 173 11.66 -10.86 13.95
CA PRO A 173 12.01 -12.26 13.70
C PRO A 173 13.36 -12.41 12.96
N GLU A 174 14.28 -13.20 13.53
CA GLU A 174 15.66 -13.35 13.03
C GLU A 174 15.75 -14.23 11.77
N ASP A 175 14.82 -15.15 11.60
CA ASP A 175 14.71 -16.12 10.50
C ASP A 175 14.05 -15.53 9.24
N LYS A 176 13.45 -14.35 9.37
CA LYS A 176 12.66 -13.72 8.30
C LYS A 176 13.47 -12.71 7.51
N LYS A 177 13.27 -12.72 6.19
CA LYS A 177 13.70 -11.65 5.29
C LYS A 177 12.64 -10.57 5.18
N TYR A 178 13.09 -9.32 5.25
CA TYR A 178 12.23 -8.16 5.12
C TYR A 178 12.42 -7.51 3.75
N PRO A 179 11.33 -7.26 2.99
CA PRO A 179 11.42 -6.60 1.71
C PRO A 179 11.70 -5.10 1.90
N MET A 180 12.68 -4.58 1.15
CA MET A 180 13.15 -3.20 1.23
C MET A 180 12.65 -2.44 -0.02
N TYR A 181 13.53 -2.17 -0.98
CA TYR A 181 13.24 -1.41 -2.21
C TYR A 181 13.29 -2.32 -3.45
N GLU A 182 12.41 -3.32 -3.49
CA GLU A 182 12.41 -4.36 -4.53
C GLU A 182 12.22 -3.79 -5.93
N THR A 183 11.39 -2.76 -6.07
CA THR A 183 11.07 -2.12 -7.37
C THR A 183 12.25 -1.34 -7.87
N ARG A 184 12.78 -0.43 -7.03
CA ARG A 184 13.97 0.37 -7.37
C ARG A 184 15.17 -0.52 -7.69
N ASN A 185 15.45 -1.53 -6.86
CA ASN A 185 16.55 -2.46 -7.09
C ASN A 185 16.37 -3.24 -8.40
N GLY A 186 15.14 -3.70 -8.68
CA GLY A 186 14.80 -4.36 -9.94
C GLY A 186 15.10 -3.48 -11.15
N ILE A 187 14.63 -2.23 -11.12
CA ILE A 187 14.85 -1.24 -12.20
C ILE A 187 16.35 -0.92 -12.35
N LEU A 188 17.05 -0.58 -11.26
CA LEU A 188 18.48 -0.26 -11.27
C LEU A 188 19.33 -1.41 -11.81
N SER A 189 19.00 -2.66 -11.45
CA SER A 189 19.73 -3.84 -11.95
C SER A 189 19.65 -3.99 -13.48
N ARG A 190 18.62 -3.43 -14.11
CA ARG A 190 18.44 -3.43 -15.56
C ARG A 190 19.04 -2.20 -16.20
N LEU A 191 18.89 -1.03 -15.59
CA LEU A 191 19.55 0.20 -16.04
C LEU A 191 21.07 0.06 -16.10
N LYS A 192 21.69 -0.65 -15.15
CA LYS A 192 23.14 -0.95 -15.17
C LYS A 192 23.61 -1.76 -16.38
N LYS A 193 22.69 -2.36 -17.14
CA LYS A 193 22.99 -3.16 -18.34
C LYS A 193 22.66 -2.41 -19.63
N VAL A 194 22.21 -1.15 -19.53
CA VAL A 194 21.88 -0.32 -20.68
C VAL A 194 23.15 0.34 -21.21
N GLU A 195 23.42 0.13 -22.49
CA GLU A 195 24.58 0.73 -23.16
C GLU A 195 24.50 2.26 -23.15
N GLY A 196 25.63 2.91 -22.84
CA GLY A 196 25.74 4.37 -22.82
C GLY A 196 25.19 5.05 -21.56
N LEU A 197 24.69 4.31 -20.57
CA LEU A 197 24.20 4.87 -19.30
C LEU A 197 25.24 4.74 -18.18
N GLU A 198 26.04 5.78 -17.97
CA GLU A 198 27.12 5.77 -16.97
C GLU A 198 26.64 5.85 -15.52
N ASN A 199 25.57 6.63 -15.26
CA ASN A 199 25.08 6.89 -13.90
C ASN A 199 23.60 6.50 -13.69
N PRO A 200 23.27 5.19 -13.66
CA PRO A 200 21.90 4.71 -13.45
C PRO A 200 21.20 5.26 -12.20
N ASP A 201 21.92 5.38 -11.08
CA ASP A 201 21.37 5.84 -9.82
C ASP A 201 20.97 7.33 -9.83
N LYS A 202 21.73 8.16 -10.55
CA LYS A 202 21.40 9.58 -10.75
C LYS A 202 20.28 9.77 -11.77
N PHE A 203 20.24 8.92 -12.79
CA PHE A 203 19.16 8.91 -13.79
C PHE A 203 17.81 8.53 -13.16
N LEU A 204 17.77 7.57 -12.23
CA LEU A 204 16.53 7.08 -11.65
C LEU A 204 15.99 8.01 -10.55
N THR A 205 15.44 9.15 -10.98
CA THR A 205 14.69 10.07 -10.12
C THR A 205 13.34 9.44 -9.71
N PRO A 206 12.67 9.95 -8.64
CA PRO A 206 11.36 9.44 -8.23
C PRO A 206 10.30 9.47 -9.35
N GLU A 207 10.33 10.49 -10.21
CA GLU A 207 9.40 10.65 -11.33
C GLU A 207 9.65 9.61 -12.42
N ILE A 208 10.92 9.38 -12.74
CA ILE A 208 11.34 8.37 -13.73
C ILE A 208 11.04 6.96 -13.20
N GLU A 209 11.32 6.70 -11.93
CA GLU A 209 11.00 5.44 -11.26
C GLU A 209 9.50 5.18 -11.30
N LYS A 210 8.68 6.19 -10.98
CA LYS A 210 7.22 6.08 -11.02
C LYS A 210 6.71 5.82 -12.43
N HIS A 211 7.25 6.51 -13.43
CA HIS A 211 6.87 6.33 -14.83
C HIS A 211 7.21 4.92 -15.33
N LEU A 212 8.42 4.42 -15.07
CA LEU A 212 8.80 3.04 -15.37
C LEU A 212 7.92 2.03 -14.65
N TRP A 213 7.65 2.27 -13.36
CA TRP A 213 6.74 1.43 -12.59
C TRP A 213 5.35 1.36 -13.22
N HIS A 214 4.79 2.48 -13.69
CA HIS A 214 3.49 2.48 -14.38
C HIS A 214 3.48 1.63 -15.64
N ILE A 215 4.54 1.69 -16.44
CA ILE A 215 4.67 0.87 -17.67
C ILE A 215 4.70 -0.62 -17.29
N ILE A 216 5.55 -1.00 -16.33
CA ILE A 216 5.73 -2.40 -15.90
C ILE A 216 4.49 -2.95 -15.18
N TYR A 217 3.80 -2.11 -14.40
CA TYR A 217 2.63 -2.52 -13.62
C TYR A 217 1.34 -2.60 -14.45
N SER A 218 1.19 -1.75 -15.47
CA SER A 218 -0.12 -1.56 -16.13
C SER A 218 -0.26 -2.36 -17.42
N ILE A 219 0.84 -2.68 -18.10
CA ILE A 219 0.81 -3.33 -19.41
C ILE A 219 1.07 -4.82 -19.25
N SER A 220 0.12 -5.64 -19.69
CA SER A 220 0.23 -7.10 -19.64
C SER A 220 0.54 -7.71 -21.01
N ASP A 221 0.22 -7.01 -22.10
CA ASP A 221 0.53 -7.47 -23.47
C ASP A 221 2.01 -7.24 -23.80
N ALA A 222 2.67 -8.28 -24.31
CA ALA A 222 4.11 -8.24 -24.60
C ALA A 222 4.46 -7.24 -25.72
N GLY A 223 3.62 -7.14 -26.75
CA GLY A 223 3.86 -6.24 -27.88
C GLY A 223 3.65 -4.77 -27.51
N GLU A 224 2.59 -4.46 -26.76
CA GLU A 224 2.37 -3.12 -26.20
C GLU A 224 3.46 -2.75 -25.19
N PHE A 225 3.94 -3.70 -24.40
CA PHE A 225 5.01 -3.48 -23.41
C PHE A 225 6.31 -3.09 -24.08
N GLU A 226 6.75 -3.80 -25.12
CA GLU A 226 7.95 -3.45 -25.89
C GLU A 226 7.81 -2.07 -26.57
N LYS A 227 6.64 -1.76 -27.14
CA LYS A 227 6.36 -0.44 -27.74
C LYS A 227 6.44 0.67 -26.70
N ALA A 228 5.87 0.47 -25.51
CA ALA A 228 5.88 1.45 -24.43
C ALA A 228 7.31 1.68 -23.90
N LEU A 229 8.09 0.61 -23.71
CA LEU A 229 9.51 0.69 -23.35
C LEU A 229 10.32 1.42 -24.44
N GLY A 230 10.04 1.17 -25.71
CA GLY A 230 10.67 1.88 -26.83
C GLY A 230 10.39 3.39 -26.82
N LYS A 231 9.12 3.79 -26.59
CA LYS A 231 8.74 5.20 -26.43
C LYS A 231 9.41 5.84 -25.22
N PHE A 232 9.51 5.11 -24.11
CA PHE A 232 10.22 5.57 -22.93
C PHE A 232 11.71 5.81 -23.24
N ALA A 233 12.39 4.86 -23.85
CA ALA A 233 13.81 5.00 -24.21
C ALA A 233 14.05 6.23 -25.10
N SER A 234 13.23 6.44 -26.13
CA SER A 234 13.34 7.61 -27.01
C SER A 234 13.11 8.93 -26.26
N LYS A 235 12.14 8.97 -25.33
CA LYS A 235 11.85 10.18 -24.53
C LYS A 235 13.03 10.60 -23.64
N TYR A 236 13.77 9.63 -23.09
CA TYR A 236 14.85 9.87 -22.14
C TYR A 236 16.26 9.72 -22.75
N GLY A 237 16.37 9.60 -24.08
CA GLY A 237 17.66 9.51 -24.77
C GLY A 237 18.47 8.24 -24.45
N LEU A 238 17.79 7.13 -24.12
CA LEU A 238 18.45 5.85 -23.83
C LEU A 238 18.68 5.03 -25.11
N ASN A 239 19.71 4.17 -25.10
CA ASN A 239 19.87 3.17 -26.16
C ASN A 239 18.64 2.25 -26.19
N LYS A 240 17.82 2.41 -27.23
CA LYS A 240 16.50 1.76 -27.33
C LYS A 240 16.59 0.24 -27.36
N GLU A 241 17.53 -0.31 -28.12
CA GLU A 241 17.68 -1.76 -28.29
C GLU A 241 18.13 -2.41 -26.98
N SER A 242 19.22 -1.90 -26.40
CA SER A 242 19.76 -2.38 -25.14
C SER A 242 18.75 -2.23 -23.99
N PHE A 243 18.04 -1.09 -23.91
CA PHE A 243 17.00 -0.85 -22.91
C PHE A 243 15.84 -1.85 -23.02
N VAL A 244 15.23 -1.99 -24.20
CA VAL A 244 14.07 -2.87 -24.40
C VAL A 244 14.45 -4.33 -24.13
N GLN A 245 15.61 -4.80 -24.61
CA GLN A 245 16.07 -6.17 -24.41
C GLN A 245 16.29 -6.54 -22.94
N ASN A 246 16.72 -5.58 -22.12
CA ASN A 246 16.92 -5.78 -20.69
C ASN A 246 15.61 -5.67 -19.90
N PHE A 247 14.75 -4.71 -20.23
CA PHE A 247 13.51 -4.44 -19.50
C PHE A 247 12.38 -5.41 -19.83
N LYS A 248 12.32 -5.99 -21.04
CA LYS A 248 11.32 -7.02 -21.37
C LYS A 248 11.43 -8.30 -20.53
N LYS A 249 12.60 -8.51 -19.90
CA LYS A 249 12.88 -9.64 -19.00
C LYS A 249 12.43 -9.38 -17.56
N ILE A 250 11.81 -8.22 -17.27
CA ILE A 250 11.25 -7.95 -15.95
C ILE A 250 9.94 -8.74 -15.81
N PRO A 251 9.81 -9.60 -14.78
CA PRO A 251 8.55 -10.29 -14.55
C PRO A 251 7.46 -9.28 -14.13
N PRO A 252 6.19 -9.53 -14.48
CA PRO A 252 5.08 -8.74 -13.98
C PRO A 252 5.10 -8.66 -12.45
N TYR A 253 4.76 -7.49 -11.91
CA TYR A 253 4.67 -7.36 -10.45
C TYR A 253 3.55 -8.22 -9.89
N LYS A 254 3.78 -8.78 -8.69
CA LYS A 254 2.76 -9.54 -7.96
C LYS A 254 1.54 -8.67 -7.69
N SER A 255 0.36 -9.28 -7.74
CA SER A 255 -0.92 -8.64 -7.41
C SER A 255 -1.12 -8.53 -5.89
N ASP A 256 -0.14 -7.95 -5.20
CA ASP A 256 -0.14 -7.74 -3.76
C ASP A 256 -0.39 -6.26 -3.44
N TYR A 257 -1.28 -6.00 -2.49
CA TYR A 257 -1.71 -4.64 -2.16
C TYR A 257 -1.38 -4.28 -0.71
N ALA A 258 -1.20 -2.98 -0.48
CA ALA A 258 -1.07 -2.37 0.84
C ALA A 258 -2.43 -2.30 1.55
N SER A 259 -2.44 -1.76 2.78
CA SER A 259 -3.68 -1.40 3.49
C SER A 259 -4.19 0.00 3.15
N TYR A 260 -3.31 0.85 2.58
CA TYR A 260 -3.60 2.27 2.31
C TYR A 260 -3.57 2.58 0.82
N SER A 261 -4.34 3.60 0.41
CA SER A 261 -4.27 4.14 -0.95
C SER A 261 -2.99 4.98 -1.12
N GLU A 262 -2.58 5.20 -2.36
CA GLU A 262 -1.46 6.11 -2.64
C GLU A 262 -1.75 7.54 -2.16
N LYS A 263 -3.02 7.98 -2.24
CA LYS A 263 -3.45 9.29 -1.74
C LYS A 263 -3.20 9.40 -0.23
N ALA A 264 -3.54 8.36 0.52
CA ALA A 264 -3.33 8.37 1.97
C ALA A 264 -1.85 8.37 2.34
N ILE A 265 -1.07 7.53 1.67
CA ILE A 265 0.37 7.46 1.88
C ILE A 265 1.03 8.81 1.60
N LYS A 266 0.63 9.51 0.52
CA LYS A 266 1.17 10.84 0.21
C LYS A 266 0.91 11.90 1.28
N LYS A 267 -0.17 11.78 2.07
CA LYS A 267 -0.43 12.68 3.20
C LYS A 267 0.33 12.28 4.47
N LEU A 268 0.53 10.97 4.70
CA LEU A 268 1.23 10.44 5.88
C LEU A 268 2.76 10.58 5.77
N LEU A 269 3.30 10.30 4.58
CA LEU A 269 4.73 10.20 4.35
C LEU A 269 5.53 11.46 4.73
N PRO A 270 5.05 12.69 4.46
CA PRO A 270 5.73 13.91 4.91
C PRO A 270 6.00 13.95 6.41
N LEU A 271 5.11 13.42 7.25
CA LEU A 271 5.28 13.41 8.71
C LEU A 271 6.18 12.26 9.21
N MET A 272 6.37 11.22 8.39
CA MET A 272 7.21 10.06 8.73
C MET A 272 8.67 10.21 8.28
N ARG A 273 8.93 11.14 7.34
CA ARG A 273 10.26 11.42 6.81
C ARG A 273 11.13 12.17 7.82
N MET A 274 12.44 12.06 7.63
CA MET A 274 13.47 12.69 8.46
C MET A 274 14.61 13.23 7.59
N GLY A 275 15.36 14.17 8.14
CA GLY A 275 16.52 14.85 7.57
C GLY A 275 16.21 15.46 6.21
N LYS A 276 17.07 15.21 5.22
CA LYS A 276 16.90 15.73 3.84
C LYS A 276 15.61 15.29 3.13
N TYR A 277 14.90 14.28 3.66
CA TYR A 277 13.63 13.82 3.09
C TYR A 277 12.42 14.57 3.63
N TRP A 278 12.56 15.24 4.78
CA TRP A 278 11.50 16.00 5.39
C TRP A 278 11.52 17.45 4.90
N SER A 279 10.35 17.97 4.53
CA SER A 279 10.18 19.40 4.24
C SER A 279 8.74 19.81 4.52
N LYS A 280 8.55 20.98 5.13
CA LYS A 280 7.24 21.52 5.51
C LYS A 280 6.34 21.69 4.29
N GLU A 281 6.91 22.09 3.16
CA GLU A 281 6.21 22.38 1.90
C GLU A 281 5.54 21.14 1.29
N ASN A 282 6.02 19.94 1.66
CA ASN A 282 5.45 18.68 1.20
C ASN A 282 4.25 18.22 2.05
N ILE A 283 3.99 18.86 3.20
CA ILE A 283 2.85 18.51 4.06
C ILE A 283 1.57 19.04 3.41
N HIS A 284 0.52 18.21 3.41
CA HIS A 284 -0.76 18.57 2.82
C HIS A 284 -1.36 19.82 3.53
N PRO A 285 -1.94 20.80 2.80
CA PRO A 285 -2.42 22.05 3.40
C PRO A 285 -3.37 21.86 4.59
N GLN A 286 -4.37 20.96 4.45
CA GLN A 286 -5.29 20.64 5.55
C GLN A 286 -4.58 20.04 6.78
N THR A 287 -3.48 19.30 6.57
CA THR A 287 -2.69 18.74 7.66
C THR A 287 -1.86 19.82 8.33
N LEU A 288 -1.31 20.78 7.56
CA LEU A 288 -0.61 21.94 8.10
C LEU A 288 -1.52 22.78 8.98
N GLU A 289 -2.73 23.12 8.51
CA GLU A 289 -3.72 23.86 9.29
C GLU A 289 -4.04 23.16 10.62
N ARG A 290 -4.21 21.83 10.57
CA ARG A 290 -4.43 21.03 11.77
C ARG A 290 -3.22 21.03 12.71
N ILE A 291 -2.01 20.93 12.19
CA ILE A 291 -0.77 21.02 12.99
C ILE A 291 -0.70 22.39 13.69
N GLU A 292 -1.01 23.47 12.99
CA GLU A 292 -1.02 24.83 13.56
C GLU A 292 -2.05 24.94 14.71
N LYS A 293 -3.24 24.38 14.54
CA LYS A 293 -4.26 24.31 15.60
C LYS A 293 -3.87 23.44 16.80
N ILE A 294 -3.11 22.37 16.57
CA ILE A 294 -2.55 21.54 17.65
C ILE A 294 -1.50 22.33 18.44
N ILE A 295 -0.60 23.04 17.75
CA ILE A 295 0.45 23.85 18.38
C ILE A 295 -0.12 25.03 19.16
N ASN A 296 -1.08 25.77 18.58
CA ASN A 296 -1.65 26.96 19.20
C ASN A 296 -2.66 26.65 20.31
N GLY A 297 -3.11 25.39 20.42
CA GLY A 297 -4.16 24.99 21.36
C GLY A 297 -5.55 25.50 20.99
N GLU A 298 -5.76 25.98 19.75
CA GLU A 298 -7.06 26.43 19.26
C GLU A 298 -8.05 25.27 19.23
N VAL A 299 -9.24 25.47 19.79
CA VAL A 299 -10.31 24.46 19.79
C VAL A 299 -10.86 24.32 18.37
N ASP A 300 -10.90 23.07 17.89
CA ASP A 300 -11.46 22.70 16.59
C ASP A 300 -12.26 21.42 16.79
N GLU A 301 -13.55 21.46 16.44
CA GLU A 301 -14.47 20.32 16.54
C GLU A 301 -14.03 19.14 15.66
N ASN A 302 -13.20 19.38 14.65
CA ASN A 302 -12.65 18.36 13.74
C ASN A 302 -11.33 17.76 14.23
N ILE A 303 -10.93 18.01 15.48
CA ILE A 303 -9.76 17.43 16.14
C ILE A 303 -10.21 16.85 17.48
N GLN A 304 -10.33 15.53 17.55
CA GLN A 304 -10.66 14.83 18.78
C GLN A 304 -9.62 15.10 19.88
N ASN A 305 -10.08 15.18 21.14
CA ASN A 305 -9.22 15.35 22.31
C ASN A 305 -8.11 14.29 22.37
N ARG A 306 -8.41 13.06 21.97
CA ARG A 306 -7.45 11.96 21.90
C ARG A 306 -6.26 12.25 20.98
N THR A 307 -6.49 12.96 19.87
CA THR A 307 -5.40 13.38 18.97
C THR A 307 -4.51 14.41 19.66
N ARG A 308 -5.10 15.36 20.40
CA ARG A 308 -4.36 16.37 21.16
C ARG A 308 -3.53 15.76 22.29
N GLU A 309 -4.12 14.84 23.06
CA GLU A 309 -3.43 14.11 24.12
C GLU A 309 -2.20 13.36 23.57
N LYS A 310 -2.34 12.73 22.41
CA LYS A 310 -1.26 11.99 21.75
C LYS A 310 -0.16 12.89 21.17
N ALA A 311 -0.51 14.11 20.79
CA ALA A 311 0.39 15.10 20.22
C ALA A 311 0.91 16.12 21.25
N ILE A 312 0.65 15.92 22.55
CA ILE A 312 0.92 16.92 23.60
C ILE A 312 2.40 17.34 23.71
N HIS A 313 3.32 16.49 23.27
CA HIS A 313 4.75 16.78 23.28
C HIS A 313 5.24 17.49 22.01
N LEU A 314 4.38 17.71 21.00
CA LEU A 314 4.71 18.33 19.73
C LEU A 314 4.36 19.82 19.78
N ASN A 315 5.36 20.66 20.06
CA ASN A 315 5.18 22.09 20.32
C ASN A 315 5.60 22.97 19.14
N ASN A 316 6.35 22.43 18.19
CA ASN A 316 6.79 23.17 17.01
C ASN A 316 6.67 22.30 15.75
N ILE A 317 6.70 22.95 14.57
CA ILE A 317 6.53 22.27 13.28
C ILE A 317 7.59 21.19 13.03
N ASN A 318 8.82 21.35 13.56
CA ASN A 318 9.88 20.37 13.39
C ASN A 318 9.68 19.12 14.26
N ASP A 319 8.82 19.17 15.29
CA ASP A 319 8.46 17.99 16.08
C ASP A 319 7.59 17.01 15.26
N PHE A 320 6.98 17.46 14.17
CA PHE A 320 6.13 16.66 13.28
C PHE A 320 6.91 15.91 12.18
N LYS A 321 8.23 15.78 12.33
CA LYS A 321 9.08 14.92 11.47
C LYS A 321 9.35 13.57 12.14
N GLY A 322 9.60 12.53 11.35
CA GLY A 322 9.95 11.21 11.87
C GLY A 322 8.91 10.56 12.79
N LEU A 323 7.64 10.92 12.65
CA LEU A 323 6.56 10.42 13.49
C LEU A 323 6.32 8.92 13.22
N PRO A 324 6.00 8.12 14.26
CA PRO A 324 5.48 6.77 14.05
C PRO A 324 4.14 6.83 13.33
N LEU A 325 3.84 5.79 12.54
CA LEU A 325 2.64 5.73 11.70
C LEU A 325 1.35 6.01 12.49
N TRP A 326 1.26 5.51 13.72
CA TRP A 326 0.08 5.73 14.56
C TRP A 326 -0.15 7.21 14.85
N LEU A 327 0.91 7.94 15.21
CA LEU A 327 0.83 9.36 15.54
C LEU A 327 0.62 10.20 14.27
N ALA A 328 1.35 9.89 13.19
CA ALA A 328 1.13 10.51 11.89
C ALA A 328 -0.32 10.34 11.41
N SER A 329 -0.95 9.20 11.69
CA SER A 329 -2.34 8.96 11.33
C SER A 329 -3.33 9.79 12.16
N TYR A 330 -3.11 9.97 13.46
CA TYR A 330 -3.92 10.92 14.25
C TYR A 330 -3.75 12.36 13.74
N VAL A 331 -2.52 12.78 13.46
CA VAL A 331 -2.28 14.13 12.94
C VAL A 331 -2.96 14.33 11.57
N VAL A 332 -2.89 13.36 10.65
CA VAL A 332 -3.48 13.53 9.30
C VAL A 332 -4.99 13.28 9.26
N TYR A 333 -5.47 12.28 9.98
CA TYR A 333 -6.82 11.71 9.84
C TYR A 333 -7.66 11.72 11.11
N ASP A 334 -7.11 12.18 12.22
CA ASP A 334 -7.77 12.20 13.53
C ASP A 334 -8.15 10.80 14.06
N ARG A 335 -7.53 9.75 13.49
CA ARG A 335 -7.72 8.33 13.87
C ARG A 335 -6.60 7.46 13.31
N HIS A 336 -6.41 6.27 13.86
CA HIS A 336 -5.45 5.28 13.35
C HIS A 336 -6.09 3.91 13.06
N SER A 337 -6.55 3.22 14.11
CA SER A 337 -7.12 1.87 13.99
C SER A 337 -8.62 1.85 14.25
N GLU A 338 -9.17 2.98 14.68
CA GLU A 338 -10.59 3.14 14.96
C GLU A 338 -11.39 3.18 13.67
N SER A 339 -12.52 2.47 13.66
CA SER A 339 -13.54 2.65 12.64
C SER A 339 -13.98 4.11 12.63
N GLY A 340 -13.94 4.74 11.47
CA GLY A 340 -14.32 6.15 11.32
C GLY A 340 -15.81 6.39 11.44
N ASP A 341 -16.59 5.33 11.25
CA ASP A 341 -18.05 5.32 11.30
C ASP A 341 -18.46 4.23 12.30
N ILE A 342 -18.41 4.51 13.60
CA ILE A 342 -19.07 3.64 14.60
C ILE A 342 -20.54 4.08 14.60
N GLN A 343 -21.36 3.43 13.77
CA GLN A 343 -22.80 3.60 13.86
C GLN A 343 -23.29 2.80 15.06
N ARG A 344 -23.69 3.48 16.13
CA ARG A 344 -24.42 2.86 17.23
C ARG A 344 -25.84 2.55 16.73
N TRP A 345 -26.29 1.31 16.88
CA TRP A 345 -27.70 0.98 16.67
C TRP A 345 -28.46 1.30 17.94
N GLU A 346 -29.56 2.03 17.79
CA GLU A 346 -30.40 2.52 18.90
C GLU A 346 -31.68 1.70 19.01
N SER A 347 -32.07 1.03 17.91
CA SER A 347 -33.28 0.22 17.83
C SER A 347 -33.05 -1.11 17.11
N PRO A 348 -33.92 -2.11 17.33
CA PRO A 348 -33.94 -3.32 16.53
C PRO A 348 -34.15 -3.07 15.02
N ASP A 349 -34.81 -1.97 14.65
CA ASP A 349 -35.10 -1.63 13.26
C ASP A 349 -33.83 -1.19 12.49
N ASP A 350 -32.81 -0.70 13.20
CA ASP A 350 -31.50 -0.43 12.60
C ASP A 350 -30.85 -1.71 12.08
N ILE A 351 -31.02 -2.82 12.82
CA ILE A 351 -30.55 -4.15 12.40
C ILE A 351 -31.35 -4.62 11.18
N ASP A 352 -32.67 -4.44 11.18
CA ASP A 352 -33.50 -4.81 10.03
C ASP A 352 -33.13 -4.03 8.77
N LYS A 353 -32.88 -2.72 8.91
CA LYS A 353 -32.40 -1.88 7.82
C LYS A 353 -31.06 -2.39 7.29
N TYR A 354 -30.09 -2.63 8.18
CA TYR A 354 -28.80 -3.18 7.79
C TYR A 354 -28.94 -4.51 7.04
N LEU A 355 -29.75 -5.43 7.55
CA LEU A 355 -29.99 -6.74 6.93
C LEU A 355 -30.65 -6.62 5.55
N SER A 356 -31.53 -5.64 5.34
CA SER A 356 -32.19 -5.39 4.05
C SER A 356 -31.26 -4.77 3.00
N GLU A 357 -30.34 -3.90 3.43
CA GLU A 357 -29.34 -3.25 2.58
C GLU A 357 -28.11 -4.14 2.38
N PHE A 358 -27.99 -5.23 3.14
CA PHE A 358 -26.82 -6.10 3.11
C PHE A 358 -26.67 -6.78 1.75
N LYS A 359 -25.60 -6.45 1.06
CA LYS A 359 -25.28 -7.04 -0.24
C LYS A 359 -24.75 -8.46 -0.04
N GLN A 360 -25.44 -9.44 -0.61
CA GLN A 360 -25.01 -10.83 -0.64
C GLN A 360 -23.60 -10.96 -1.25
N HIS A 361 -22.76 -11.81 -0.64
CA HIS A 361 -21.34 -11.99 -0.98
C HIS A 361 -20.46 -10.76 -0.77
N SER A 362 -20.88 -9.85 0.10
CA SER A 362 -20.00 -8.78 0.58
C SER A 362 -18.89 -9.34 1.47
N LEU A 363 -19.15 -10.44 2.20
CA LEU A 363 -18.15 -11.20 2.91
C LEU A 363 -17.64 -12.33 2.02
N ARG A 364 -16.30 -12.52 2.02
CA ARG A 364 -15.66 -13.52 1.14
C ARG A 364 -15.94 -14.96 1.54
N ASN A 365 -16.35 -15.18 2.80
CA ASN A 365 -16.68 -16.50 3.32
C ASN A 365 -18.20 -16.58 3.54
N PRO A 366 -18.94 -17.39 2.76
CA PRO A 366 -20.39 -17.49 2.88
C PRO A 366 -20.84 -18.08 4.22
N ILE A 367 -20.01 -18.90 4.87
CA ILE A 367 -20.31 -19.44 6.21
C ILE A 367 -20.25 -18.31 7.24
N VAL A 368 -19.20 -17.48 7.18
CA VAL A 368 -19.07 -16.31 8.07
C VAL A 368 -20.22 -15.35 7.84
N GLU A 369 -20.59 -15.09 6.57
CA GLU A 369 -21.75 -14.26 6.24
C GLU A 369 -23.02 -14.79 6.89
N LYS A 370 -23.30 -16.09 6.73
CA LYS A 370 -24.48 -16.72 7.33
C LYS A 370 -24.46 -16.61 8.86
N VAL A 371 -23.35 -16.96 9.50
CA VAL A 371 -23.22 -16.91 10.97
C VAL A 371 -23.44 -15.49 11.48
N VAL A 372 -22.79 -14.48 10.88
CA VAL A 372 -22.94 -13.08 11.29
C VAL A 372 -24.39 -12.61 11.13
N LEU A 373 -25.03 -12.89 10.00
CA LEU A 373 -26.42 -12.47 9.77
C LEU A 373 -27.41 -13.15 10.73
N GLU A 374 -27.22 -14.43 11.04
CA GLU A 374 -28.05 -15.13 12.04
C GLU A 374 -27.81 -14.62 13.46
N THR A 375 -26.56 -14.32 13.82
CA THR A 375 -26.25 -13.69 15.11
C THR A 375 -26.96 -12.33 15.24
N LEU A 376 -26.92 -11.50 14.19
CA LEU A 376 -27.62 -10.21 14.17
C LEU A 376 -29.14 -10.37 14.31
N ARG A 377 -29.74 -11.34 13.62
CA ARG A 377 -31.18 -11.66 13.77
C ARG A 377 -31.51 -12.10 15.19
N THR A 378 -30.65 -12.92 15.79
CA THR A 378 -30.83 -13.39 17.17
C THR A 378 -30.76 -12.24 18.16
N VAL A 379 -29.77 -11.35 18.04
CA VAL A 379 -29.64 -10.14 18.87
C VAL A 379 -30.88 -9.25 18.72
N ARG A 380 -31.31 -9.01 17.48
CA ARG A 380 -32.54 -8.25 17.18
C ARG A 380 -33.76 -8.87 17.84
N ASP A 381 -33.95 -10.18 17.74
CA ASP A 381 -35.13 -10.87 18.26
C ASP A 381 -35.16 -10.87 19.79
N ILE A 382 -34.00 -11.03 20.44
CA ILE A 382 -33.84 -10.87 21.89
C ILE A 382 -34.20 -9.44 22.30
N TRP A 383 -33.71 -8.43 21.56
CA TRP A 383 -33.99 -7.02 21.82
C TRP A 383 -35.49 -6.69 21.69
N LYS A 384 -36.16 -7.18 20.64
CA LYS A 384 -37.61 -7.00 20.47
C LYS A 384 -38.40 -7.70 21.57
N LYS A 385 -38.04 -8.94 21.91
CA LYS A 385 -38.82 -9.78 22.84
C LYS A 385 -38.64 -9.40 24.30
N TYR A 386 -37.40 -9.14 24.73
CA TYR A 386 -37.07 -8.91 26.13
C TYR A 386 -36.77 -7.45 26.45
N GLY A 387 -36.33 -6.68 25.46
CA GLY A 387 -36.08 -5.24 25.61
C GLY A 387 -37.23 -4.34 25.18
N GLU A 388 -38.31 -4.90 24.64
CA GLU A 388 -39.45 -4.15 24.08
C GLU A 388 -39.01 -3.09 23.03
N GLY A 389 -37.85 -3.30 22.41
CA GLY A 389 -37.23 -2.33 21.48
C GLY A 389 -36.69 -1.05 22.11
N LYS A 390 -36.57 -0.97 23.44
CA LYS A 390 -36.01 0.20 24.13
C LYS A 390 -34.53 0.40 23.79
N GLU A 391 -34.16 1.65 23.53
CA GLU A 391 -32.76 2.02 23.35
C GLU A 391 -31.95 1.66 24.59
N GLY A 392 -30.73 1.15 24.40
CA GLY A 392 -29.84 0.79 25.50
C GLY A 392 -30.28 -0.43 26.31
N PHE A 393 -31.12 -1.30 25.77
CA PHE A 393 -31.52 -2.55 26.43
C PHE A 393 -30.34 -3.45 26.82
N PHE A 394 -29.33 -3.55 25.96
CA PHE A 394 -28.11 -4.29 26.27
C PHE A 394 -27.09 -3.35 26.93
N ASP A 395 -26.73 -3.66 28.17
CA ASP A 395 -25.58 -3.04 28.83
C ASP A 395 -24.28 -3.48 28.12
N GLU A 396 -24.15 -4.79 27.87
CA GLU A 396 -23.00 -5.40 27.19
C GLU A 396 -23.44 -6.64 26.39
N ILE A 397 -22.71 -6.95 25.31
CA ILE A 397 -22.86 -8.20 24.54
C ILE A 397 -21.49 -8.86 24.49
N HIS A 398 -21.37 -10.03 25.12
CA HIS A 398 -20.12 -10.81 25.11
C HIS A 398 -20.19 -11.83 23.97
N VAL A 399 -19.15 -11.87 23.15
CA VAL A 399 -19.03 -12.78 22.01
C VAL A 399 -17.79 -13.65 22.24
N GLU A 400 -17.95 -14.97 22.18
CA GLU A 400 -16.87 -15.95 22.30
C GLU A 400 -16.24 -16.28 20.95
#